data_AF-A0A7X6PJ21-F1
#
_entry.id   AF-A0A7X6PJ21-F1
#
_cell.length_a   1.000
_cell.length_b   1.000
_cell.length_c   1.000
_cell.angle_alpha   90.00
_cell.angle_beta   90.00
_cell.angle_gamma   90.00
#
_symmetry.space_group_name_H-M   'P 1'
#
loop_
_entity.id
_entity.type
_entity.pdbx_description
1 polymer ?
#
loop_
_entity_poly.entity_id
_entity_poly.type
_entity_poly.pdbx_seq_one_letter_code
_entity_poly.pdbx_strand_id
1 'polypeptide(L)'
;MLTLEKILDESKHSIGICNSCRYCEGFCAVFPAMEKRLDFTEVDMHYLANLCHNCSECYYACQYAPPHEFNVNIPQQLAQVRLGTYTEYAWPKGIAKLFAKNGLIATLIFVLALIVLFFGASLFSSSGPANGNFYAILPHNFLVVVFGTSFAWMILAILMGFKNYLKDIESDTKSLFTGGNVKQALSDALSMKYLHGNIKTGCTYPDDNISPWRRYFHHFTFYGFMLCFAATSSGTIMHYFLGMEATYPFFSV
;
A
#
# COMPACT_ATOMS: atom_id res chain seq x y z
N MET A 1 22.11 -6.02 0.49
CA MET A 1 20.87 -5.79 -0.28
C MET A 1 21.28 -5.46 -1.69
N LEU A 2 20.75 -6.18 -2.69
CA LEU A 2 21.07 -5.91 -4.11
C LEU A 2 20.62 -4.48 -4.47
N THR A 3 21.32 -3.81 -5.38
CA THR A 3 20.86 -2.53 -5.93
C THR A 3 19.58 -2.74 -6.74
N LEU A 4 18.72 -1.72 -6.85
CA LEU A 4 17.47 -1.81 -7.61
C LEU A 4 17.71 -2.27 -9.06
N GLU A 5 18.77 -1.75 -9.68
CA GLU A 5 19.22 -2.14 -11.03
C GLU A 5 19.49 -3.66 -11.12
N LYS A 6 20.24 -4.22 -10.17
CA LYS A 6 20.54 -5.65 -10.16
C LYS A 6 19.28 -6.50 -9.93
N ILE A 7 18.37 -6.05 -9.06
CA ILE A 7 17.07 -6.71 -8.85
C ILE A 7 16.25 -6.70 -10.15
N LEU A 8 16.23 -5.58 -10.86
CA LEU A 8 15.50 -5.45 -12.13
C LEU A 8 16.07 -6.39 -13.19
N ASP A 9 17.40 -6.47 -13.33
CA ASP A 9 18.03 -7.34 -14.33
C ASP A 9 17.79 -8.83 -14.05
N GLU A 10 17.95 -9.27 -12.80
CA GLU A 10 17.65 -10.65 -12.38
C GLU A 10 16.17 -10.99 -12.58
N SER A 11 15.27 -10.03 -12.28
CA SER A 11 13.83 -10.20 -12.44
C SER A 11 13.42 -10.28 -13.90
N LYS A 12 14.00 -9.44 -14.78
CA LYS A 12 13.77 -9.47 -16.24
C LYS A 12 14.21 -10.80 -16.83
N HIS A 13 15.37 -11.31 -16.43
CA HIS A 13 15.86 -12.61 -16.87
C HIS A 13 14.89 -13.74 -16.46
N SER A 14 14.48 -13.75 -15.19
CA SER A 14 13.58 -14.77 -14.66
C SER A 14 12.17 -14.71 -15.28
N ILE A 15 11.67 -13.50 -15.54
CA ILE A 15 10.42 -13.30 -16.28
C ILE A 15 10.54 -13.75 -17.74
N GLY A 16 11.69 -13.52 -18.40
CA GLY A 16 11.95 -14.04 -19.74
C GLY A 16 11.87 -15.57 -19.80
N ILE A 17 12.46 -16.25 -18.82
CA ILE A 17 12.35 -17.71 -18.68
C ILE A 17 10.89 -18.13 -18.41
N CYS A 18 10.21 -17.45 -17.48
CA CYS A 18 8.82 -17.72 -17.13
C CYS A 18 7.88 -17.59 -18.34
N ASN A 19 8.02 -16.51 -19.12
CA ASN A 19 7.24 -16.24 -20.32
C ASN A 19 7.57 -17.18 -21.49
N SER A 20 8.78 -17.75 -21.51
CA SER A 20 9.17 -18.76 -22.50
C SER A 20 8.62 -20.15 -22.16
N CYS A 21 8.65 -20.52 -20.88
CA CYS A 21 8.23 -21.84 -20.39
C CYS A 21 6.71 -22.00 -20.34
N ARG A 22 6.00 -20.98 -19.82
CA ARG A 22 4.54 -20.92 -19.71
C ARG A 22 3.83 -22.08 -18.97
N TYR A 23 4.56 -23.03 -18.40
CA TYR A 23 3.99 -24.22 -17.76
C TYR A 23 2.99 -23.89 -16.63
N CYS A 24 3.29 -22.85 -15.84
CA CYS A 24 2.46 -22.42 -14.72
C CYS A 24 1.56 -21.20 -15.05
N GLU A 25 1.25 -20.93 -16.34
CA GLU A 25 0.54 -19.72 -16.75
C GLU A 25 -0.85 -19.56 -16.10
N GLY A 26 -1.57 -20.67 -15.90
CA GLY A 26 -2.89 -20.67 -15.26
C GLY A 26 -2.88 -20.33 -13.76
N PHE A 27 -1.71 -20.33 -13.11
CA PHE A 27 -1.61 -20.07 -11.67
C PHE A 27 -1.43 -18.59 -11.32
N CYS A 28 -1.07 -17.76 -12.30
CA CYS A 28 -0.61 -16.40 -12.03
C CYS A 28 -1.48 -15.33 -12.71
N ALA A 29 -2.04 -14.43 -11.91
CA ALA A 29 -2.81 -13.28 -12.40
C ALA A 29 -1.99 -12.29 -13.26
N VAL A 30 -0.66 -12.35 -13.14
CA VAL A 30 0.28 -11.50 -13.91
C VAL A 30 0.43 -12.01 -15.35
N PHE A 31 0.19 -13.30 -15.59
CA PHE A 31 0.49 -13.94 -16.87
C PHE A 31 -0.22 -13.30 -18.07
N PRO A 32 -1.53 -12.97 -18.01
CA PRO A 32 -2.23 -12.33 -19.14
C PRO A 32 -1.68 -10.96 -19.54
N ALA A 33 -1.00 -10.28 -18.62
CA ALA A 33 -0.27 -9.06 -18.93
C ALA A 33 1.13 -9.38 -19.48
N MET A 34 1.82 -10.34 -18.88
CA MET A 34 3.19 -10.73 -19.25
C MET A 34 3.27 -11.30 -20.67
N GLU A 35 2.34 -12.17 -21.07
CA GLU A 35 2.37 -12.84 -22.39
C GLU A 35 2.23 -11.89 -23.58
N LYS A 36 1.71 -10.68 -23.36
CA LYS A 36 1.52 -9.65 -24.38
C LYS A 36 2.79 -8.84 -24.66
N ARG A 37 3.88 -9.15 -23.97
CA ARG A 37 5.14 -8.42 -24.03
C ARG A 37 6.22 -9.30 -24.66
N LEU A 38 6.94 -8.71 -25.61
CA LEU A 38 8.10 -9.35 -26.25
C LEU A 38 9.38 -9.02 -25.49
N ASP A 39 9.49 -7.78 -25.01
CA ASP A 39 10.58 -7.30 -24.16
C ASP A 39 10.04 -6.91 -22.78
N PHE A 40 10.91 -6.93 -21.77
CA PHE A 40 10.57 -6.53 -20.40
C PHE A 40 11.33 -5.28 -20.02
N THR A 41 10.77 -4.12 -20.40
CA THR A 41 11.33 -2.82 -20.01
C THR A 41 11.21 -2.60 -18.49
N GLU A 42 11.90 -1.59 -17.96
CA GLU A 42 11.75 -1.24 -16.54
C GLU A 42 10.30 -0.88 -16.17
N VAL A 43 9.62 -0.13 -17.04
CA VAL A 43 8.20 0.23 -16.88
C VAL A 43 7.31 -1.02 -16.86
N ASP A 44 7.58 -1.99 -17.75
CA ASP A 44 6.86 -3.26 -17.74
C ASP A 44 7.08 -4.01 -16.44
N MET A 45 8.30 -4.04 -15.92
CA MET A 45 8.59 -4.66 -14.63
C MET A 45 7.86 -3.97 -13.48
N HIS A 46 7.77 -2.64 -13.49
CA HIS A 46 7.00 -1.88 -12.50
C HIS A 46 5.50 -2.21 -12.56
N TYR A 47 4.95 -2.37 -13.77
CA TYR A 47 3.56 -2.78 -13.98
C TYR A 47 3.30 -4.21 -13.48
N LEU A 48 4.10 -5.19 -13.94
CA LEU A 48 3.95 -6.59 -13.57
C LEU A 48 4.16 -6.82 -12.06
N ALA A 49 5.09 -6.10 -11.44
CA ALA A 49 5.34 -6.16 -10.00
C ALA A 49 4.14 -5.69 -9.17
N ASN A 50 3.45 -4.63 -9.63
CA ASN A 50 2.26 -4.11 -8.95
C ASN A 50 0.98 -4.90 -9.28
N LEU A 51 0.99 -5.73 -10.33
CA LEU A 51 -0.05 -6.71 -10.61
C LEU A 51 0.10 -8.01 -9.78
N CYS A 52 1.30 -8.28 -9.27
CA CYS A 52 1.59 -9.48 -8.48
C CYS A 52 1.03 -9.39 -7.05
N HIS A 53 0.19 -10.38 -6.68
CA HIS A 53 -0.36 -10.52 -5.33
C HIS A 53 0.52 -11.34 -4.37
N ASN A 54 1.70 -11.79 -4.83
CA ASN A 54 2.63 -12.61 -4.06
C ASN A 54 1.98 -13.88 -3.49
N CYS A 55 1.15 -14.55 -4.30
CA CYS A 55 0.40 -15.76 -3.91
C CYS A 55 1.26 -17.04 -3.90
N SER A 56 2.42 -16.99 -4.57
CA SER A 56 3.45 -18.04 -4.62
C SER A 56 3.06 -19.39 -5.24
N GLU A 57 1.82 -19.59 -5.72
CA GLU A 57 1.48 -20.82 -6.47
C GLU A 57 2.38 -21.04 -7.70
N CYS A 58 2.71 -19.98 -8.43
CA CYS A 58 3.58 -20.08 -9.59
C CYS A 58 5.01 -20.53 -9.24
N TYR A 59 5.47 -20.27 -8.00
CA TYR A 59 6.78 -20.70 -7.52
C TYR A 59 6.81 -22.21 -7.24
N TYR A 60 5.82 -22.72 -6.52
CA TYR A 60 5.73 -24.16 -6.22
C TYR A 60 5.45 -25.02 -7.46
N ALA A 61 4.79 -24.45 -8.48
CA ALA A 61 4.60 -25.12 -9.77
C ALA A 61 5.78 -24.95 -10.74
N CYS A 62 6.82 -24.18 -10.42
CA CYS A 62 7.89 -23.83 -11.35
C CYS A 62 8.93 -24.96 -11.47
N GLN A 63 9.19 -25.40 -12.69
CA GLN A 63 10.26 -26.38 -12.99
C GLN A 63 11.67 -25.81 -12.78
N TYR A 64 11.79 -24.48 -12.79
CA TYR A 64 13.06 -23.74 -12.68
C TYR A 64 13.20 -23.02 -11.34
N ALA A 65 12.33 -23.31 -10.36
CA ALA A 65 12.49 -22.83 -9.00
C ALA A 65 13.80 -23.35 -8.37
N PRO A 66 14.34 -22.67 -7.35
CA PRO A 66 15.47 -23.19 -6.58
C PRO A 66 15.23 -24.66 -6.14
N PRO A 67 16.25 -25.54 -6.22
CA PRO A 67 17.66 -25.24 -6.46
C PRO A 67 18.11 -25.30 -7.94
N HIS A 68 17.19 -25.22 -8.91
CA HIS A 68 17.56 -25.19 -10.33
C HIS A 68 18.56 -24.06 -10.64
N GLU A 69 19.44 -24.24 -11.61
CA GLU A 69 20.51 -23.27 -11.96
C GLU A 69 19.98 -21.86 -12.32
N PHE A 70 18.79 -21.79 -12.93
CA PHE A 70 18.11 -20.53 -13.24
C PHE A 70 17.51 -19.83 -12.01
N ASN A 71 17.31 -20.54 -10.90
CA ASN A 71 16.90 -20.01 -9.60
C ASN A 71 15.67 -19.07 -9.68
N VAL A 72 14.65 -19.44 -10.48
CA VAL A 72 13.50 -18.58 -10.78
C VAL A 72 12.60 -18.45 -9.55
N ASN A 73 12.48 -17.22 -9.02
CA ASN A 73 11.60 -16.92 -7.89
C ASN A 73 10.78 -15.65 -8.15
N ILE A 74 9.80 -15.77 -9.06
CA ILE A 74 8.94 -14.66 -9.49
C ILE A 74 8.25 -13.92 -8.33
N PRO A 75 7.64 -14.61 -7.33
CA PRO A 75 6.99 -13.90 -6.22
C PRO A 75 7.96 -12.99 -5.44
N GLN A 76 9.14 -13.52 -5.11
CA GLN A 76 10.16 -12.76 -4.36
C GLN A 76 10.73 -11.61 -5.21
N GLN A 77 11.10 -11.89 -6.45
CA GLN A 77 11.68 -10.93 -7.38
C GLN A 77 10.71 -9.76 -7.66
N LEU A 78 9.45 -10.06 -7.99
CA LEU A 78 8.43 -9.03 -8.19
C LEU A 78 8.09 -8.27 -6.91
N ALA A 79 8.13 -8.93 -5.74
CA ALA A 79 7.95 -8.22 -4.46
C ALA A 79 9.06 -7.21 -4.19
N GLN A 80 10.31 -7.53 -4.56
CA GLN A 80 11.46 -6.62 -4.44
C GLN A 80 11.36 -5.46 -5.45
N VAL A 81 11.01 -5.75 -6.72
CA VAL A 81 10.75 -4.69 -7.72
C VAL A 81 9.63 -3.76 -7.23
N ARG A 82 8.53 -4.32 -6.72
CA ARG A 82 7.41 -3.53 -6.18
C ARG A 82 7.85 -2.59 -5.05
N LEU A 83 8.71 -3.06 -4.14
CA LEU A 83 9.27 -2.19 -3.09
C LEU A 83 10.07 -1.01 -3.71
N GLY A 84 10.83 -1.26 -4.77
CA GLY A 84 11.51 -0.22 -5.54
C GLY A 84 10.56 0.83 -6.12
N THR A 85 9.40 0.39 -6.62
CA THR A 85 8.39 1.31 -7.17
C THR A 85 7.85 2.29 -6.13
N TYR A 86 7.76 1.89 -4.84
CA TYR A 86 7.31 2.80 -3.79
C TYR A 86 8.25 3.99 -3.61
N THR A 87 9.57 3.75 -3.72
CA THR A 87 10.55 4.82 -3.65
C THR A 87 10.62 5.65 -4.93
N GLU A 88 10.45 5.03 -6.10
CA GLU A 88 10.53 5.72 -7.39
C GLU A 88 9.38 6.71 -7.59
N TYR A 89 8.16 6.28 -7.28
CA TYR A 89 6.96 7.11 -7.47
C TYR A 89 6.61 7.97 -6.25
N ALA A 90 7.33 7.85 -5.14
CA ALA A 90 7.09 8.67 -3.94
C ALA A 90 7.18 10.17 -4.23
N TRP A 91 6.25 10.93 -3.65
CA TRP A 91 6.19 12.38 -3.79
C TRP A 91 6.08 13.05 -2.41
N PRO A 92 6.78 14.18 -2.17
CA PRO A 92 7.74 14.85 -3.05
C PRO A 92 9.10 14.13 -3.16
N LYS A 93 9.72 14.14 -4.35
CA LYS A 93 10.97 13.40 -4.63
C LYS A 93 12.13 13.77 -3.69
N GLY A 94 12.23 15.03 -3.25
CA GLY A 94 13.29 15.48 -2.33
C GLY A 94 13.21 14.82 -0.95
N ILE A 95 12.01 14.81 -0.36
CA ILE A 95 11.75 14.17 0.95
C ILE A 95 11.90 12.65 0.82
N ALA A 96 11.39 12.06 -0.26
CA ALA A 96 11.52 10.64 -0.53
C ALA A 96 12.98 10.18 -0.57
N LYS A 97 13.85 10.91 -1.30
CA LYS A 97 15.29 10.61 -1.36
C LYS A 97 16.00 10.76 -0.01
N LEU A 98 15.64 11.79 0.76
CA LEU A 98 16.19 11.99 2.10
C LEU A 98 15.83 10.81 3.02
N PHE A 99 14.56 10.39 3.00
CA PHE A 99 14.07 9.28 3.80
C PHE A 99 14.68 7.94 3.36
N ALA A 100 14.78 7.69 2.05
CA ALA A 100 15.39 6.47 1.52
C ALA A 100 16.87 6.32 1.91
N LYS A 101 17.62 7.43 1.97
CA LYS A 101 19.04 7.43 2.34
C LYS A 101 19.28 7.43 3.85
N ASN A 102 18.45 8.17 4.61
CA ASN A 102 18.69 8.48 6.03
C ASN A 102 17.42 8.30 6.89
N GLY A 103 16.64 7.24 6.65
CA GLY A 103 15.32 7.05 7.28
C GLY A 103 15.32 7.13 8.81
N LEU A 104 16.34 6.58 9.47
CA LEU A 104 16.48 6.68 10.94
C LEU A 104 16.63 8.13 11.41
N ILE A 105 17.55 8.89 10.81
CA ILE A 105 17.81 10.29 11.18
C ILE A 105 16.56 11.14 10.88
N ALA A 106 15.94 10.94 9.72
CA ALA A 106 14.70 11.63 9.36
C ALA A 106 13.58 11.36 10.39
N THR A 107 13.46 10.11 10.86
CA THR A 107 12.48 9.72 11.87
C THR A 107 12.78 10.35 13.23
N LEU A 108 14.04 10.35 13.67
CA LEU A 108 14.45 10.98 14.94
C LEU A 108 14.22 12.50 14.93
N ILE A 109 14.57 13.17 13.83
CA ILE A 109 14.30 14.62 13.67
C ILE A 109 12.80 14.88 13.69
N PHE A 110 12.00 14.06 13.02
CA PHE A 110 10.54 14.21 13.02
C PHE A 110 9.94 14.03 14.42
N VAL A 111 10.38 13.01 15.17
CA VAL A 111 9.94 12.79 16.56
C VAL A 111 10.34 13.97 17.45
N LEU A 112 11.57 14.46 17.34
CA LEU A 112 12.03 15.63 18.09
C LEU A 112 11.20 16.88 17.73
N ALA A 113 10.91 17.09 16.45
CA ALA A 113 10.08 18.20 16.00
C ALA A 113 8.65 18.12 16.57
N LEU A 114 8.06 16.92 16.63
CA LEU A 114 6.76 16.73 17.27
C LEU A 114 6.82 17.02 18.78
N ILE A 115 7.84 16.54 19.50
CA ILE A 115 8.00 16.83 20.93
C ILE A 115 8.09 18.35 21.16
N VAL A 116 8.92 19.04 20.39
CA VAL A 116 9.07 20.50 20.48
C VAL A 116 7.78 21.23 20.14
N LEU A 117 7.05 20.78 19.11
CA LEU A 117 5.77 21.37 18.70
C LEU A 117 4.71 21.25 19.81
N PHE A 118 4.53 20.05 20.37
CA PHE A 118 3.54 19.79 21.40
C PHE A 118 3.92 20.43 22.74
N PHE A 119 5.21 20.46 23.08
CA PHE A 119 5.71 21.18 24.25
C PHE A 119 5.55 22.70 24.09
N GLY A 120 5.84 23.24 22.91
CA GLY A 120 5.58 24.65 22.61
C GLY A 120 4.10 24.98 22.76
N ALA A 121 3.21 24.16 22.20
CA ALA A 121 1.77 24.36 22.30
C ALA A 121 1.26 24.38 23.75
N SER A 122 1.82 23.56 24.65
CA SER A 122 1.42 23.56 26.06
C SER A 122 1.87 24.81 26.82
N LEU A 123 2.99 25.42 26.45
CA LEU A 123 3.48 26.67 27.06
C LEU A 123 2.61 27.89 26.72
N PHE A 124 1.99 27.90 25.54
CA PHE A 124 1.06 28.96 25.12
C PHE A 124 -0.37 28.76 25.63
N SER A 125 -0.64 27.64 26.28
CA SER A 125 -1.97 27.36 26.84
C SER A 125 -2.18 28.09 28.16
N SER A 126 -3.39 28.61 28.38
CA SER A 126 -3.73 29.40 29.57
C SER A 126 -3.54 28.56 30.85
N SER A 127 -2.66 29.02 31.73
CA SER A 127 -2.23 28.38 32.99
C SER A 127 -3.29 28.44 34.10
N GLY A 128 -4.47 27.90 33.85
CA GLY A 128 -5.49 27.64 34.89
C GLY A 128 -5.37 26.21 35.44
N PRO A 129 -5.90 25.92 36.64
CA PRO A 129 -5.98 24.55 37.14
C PRO A 129 -6.78 23.71 36.14
N ALA A 130 -6.10 22.76 35.50
CA ALA A 130 -6.66 22.02 34.36
C ALA A 130 -7.89 21.18 34.75
N ASN A 131 -8.13 20.88 36.03
CA ASN A 131 -9.32 20.15 36.51
C ASN A 131 -9.71 18.91 35.67
N GLY A 132 -8.73 18.23 35.05
CA GLY A 132 -8.96 17.11 34.11
C GLY A 132 -9.38 17.48 32.68
N ASN A 133 -9.53 18.77 32.36
CA ASN A 133 -9.81 19.28 31.01
C ASN A 133 -8.54 19.26 30.15
N PHE A 134 -8.40 18.21 29.34
CA PHE A 134 -7.31 18.06 28.37
C PHE A 134 -7.19 19.24 27.38
N TYR A 135 -8.31 19.81 26.94
CA TYR A 135 -8.31 20.91 25.98
C TYR A 135 -7.82 22.24 26.56
N ALA A 136 -7.71 22.34 27.88
CA ALA A 136 -7.06 23.48 28.54
C ALA A 136 -5.53 23.42 28.44
N ILE A 137 -4.94 22.28 28.05
CA ILE A 137 -3.50 22.11 27.83
C ILE A 137 -3.20 22.04 26.32
N LEU A 138 -4.01 21.31 25.57
CA LEU A 138 -3.90 21.17 24.12
C LEU A 138 -5.23 21.58 23.47
N PRO A 139 -5.37 22.84 23.03
CA PRO A 139 -6.61 23.33 22.45
C PRO A 139 -7.11 22.44 21.30
N HIS A 140 -8.43 22.22 21.22
CA HIS A 140 -9.01 21.35 20.19
C HIS A 140 -8.59 21.75 18.78
N ASN A 141 -8.62 23.06 18.47
CA ASN A 141 -8.21 23.59 17.16
C ASN A 141 -6.75 23.29 16.82
N PHE A 142 -5.86 23.26 17.80
CA PHE A 142 -4.46 22.89 17.58
C PHE A 142 -4.37 21.43 17.10
N LEU A 143 -5.09 20.51 17.74
CA LEU A 143 -5.11 19.09 17.37
C LEU A 143 -5.73 18.89 15.99
N VAL A 144 -6.84 19.59 15.69
CA VAL A 144 -7.49 19.55 14.37
C VAL A 144 -6.53 20.00 13.27
N VAL A 145 -5.79 21.10 13.48
CA VAL A 145 -4.81 21.58 12.51
C VAL A 145 -3.67 20.58 12.33
N VAL A 146 -3.05 20.11 13.41
CA VAL A 146 -1.90 19.19 13.33
C VAL A 146 -2.27 17.87 12.66
N PHE A 147 -3.33 17.20 13.12
CA PHE A 147 -3.71 15.91 12.56
C PHE A 147 -4.43 16.03 11.22
N GLY A 148 -5.26 17.07 11.04
CA GLY A 148 -5.96 17.31 9.78
C GLY A 148 -5.01 17.65 8.63
N THR A 149 -4.00 18.50 8.87
CA THR A 149 -2.98 18.80 7.85
C THR A 149 -2.11 17.59 7.54
N SER A 150 -1.73 16.79 8.54
CA SER A 150 -1.01 15.52 8.34
C SER A 150 -1.83 14.54 7.48
N PHE A 151 -3.12 14.37 7.77
CA PHE A 151 -4.01 13.51 7.00
C PHE A 151 -4.16 14.01 5.55
N ALA A 152 -4.39 15.31 5.35
CA ALA A 152 -4.48 15.91 4.02
C ALA A 152 -3.19 15.74 3.21
N TRP A 153 -2.03 15.90 3.86
CA TRP A 153 -0.72 15.68 3.25
C TRP A 153 -0.53 14.22 2.82
N MET A 154 -0.92 13.25 3.67
CA MET A 154 -0.89 11.83 3.32
C MET A 154 -1.74 11.52 2.08
N ILE A 155 -2.98 12.02 2.02
CA ILE A 155 -3.86 11.84 0.85
C ILE A 155 -3.19 12.43 -0.40
N LEU A 156 -2.67 13.65 -0.30
CA LEU A 156 -1.99 14.31 -1.42
C LEU A 156 -0.77 13.51 -1.91
N ALA A 157 0.08 13.02 -0.99
CA ALA A 157 1.26 12.25 -1.34
C ALA A 157 0.91 10.94 -2.06
N ILE A 158 -0.12 10.22 -1.59
CA ILE A 158 -0.60 8.99 -2.24
C ILE A 158 -1.16 9.29 -3.63
N LEU A 159 -2.01 10.33 -3.77
CA LEU A 159 -2.59 10.71 -5.05
C LEU A 159 -1.52 11.13 -6.07
N MET A 160 -0.50 11.88 -5.63
CA MET A 160 0.59 12.30 -6.48
C MET A 160 1.47 11.12 -6.89
N GLY A 161 1.76 10.19 -5.98
CA GLY A 161 2.50 8.97 -6.31
C GLY A 161 1.74 8.07 -7.28
N PHE A 162 0.43 7.89 -7.06
CA PHE A 162 -0.44 7.15 -7.97
C PHE A 162 -0.49 7.79 -9.36
N LYS A 163 -0.62 9.13 -9.43
CA LYS A 163 -0.57 9.87 -10.70
C LYS A 163 0.76 9.67 -11.43
N ASN A 164 1.89 9.70 -10.72
CA ASN A 164 3.20 9.49 -11.32
C ASN A 164 3.33 8.06 -11.86
N TYR A 165 2.88 7.06 -11.11
CA TYR A 165 2.85 5.66 -11.53
C TYR A 165 1.99 5.46 -12.78
N LEU A 166 0.76 5.98 -12.77
CA LEU A 166 -0.16 5.85 -13.91
C LEU A 166 0.40 6.45 -15.20
N LYS A 167 1.01 7.64 -15.11
CA LYS A 167 1.62 8.31 -16.25
C LYS A 167 2.78 7.50 -16.84
N ASP A 168 3.45 6.71 -16.02
CA ASP A 168 4.59 5.90 -16.44
C ASP A 168 4.14 4.62 -17.14
N ILE A 169 3.14 3.92 -16.58
CA ILE A 169 2.64 2.66 -17.15
C ILE A 169 1.69 2.82 -18.35
N GLU A 170 1.03 3.97 -18.49
CA GLU A 170 0.08 4.24 -19.57
C GLU A 170 0.13 5.71 -19.98
N SER A 171 0.35 5.94 -21.27
CA SER A 171 0.39 7.27 -21.88
C SER A 171 -0.99 7.95 -21.86
N ASP A 172 -2.06 7.21 -22.16
CA ASP A 172 -3.44 7.70 -22.06
C ASP A 172 -4.11 7.20 -20.79
N THR A 173 -3.73 7.80 -19.65
CA THR A 173 -4.29 7.45 -18.34
C THR A 173 -5.82 7.53 -18.26
N LYS A 174 -6.49 8.30 -19.12
CA LYS A 174 -7.95 8.41 -19.13
C LYS A 174 -8.62 7.12 -19.61
N SER A 175 -7.97 6.39 -20.51
CA SER A 175 -8.45 5.09 -21.01
C SER A 175 -8.57 4.04 -19.88
N LEU A 176 -7.81 4.20 -18.79
CA LEU A 176 -7.85 3.30 -17.65
C LEU A 176 -9.13 3.46 -16.82
N PHE A 177 -9.72 4.65 -16.78
CA PHE A 177 -10.85 4.99 -15.92
C PHE A 177 -12.23 4.82 -16.58
N THR A 178 -12.36 3.89 -17.53
CA THR A 178 -13.69 3.52 -18.05
C THR A 178 -14.53 2.89 -16.93
N GLY A 179 -15.85 3.09 -16.97
CA GLY A 179 -16.74 2.56 -15.92
C GLY A 179 -16.64 1.04 -15.75
N GLY A 180 -16.41 0.30 -16.84
CA GLY A 180 -16.16 -1.14 -16.81
C GLY A 180 -14.88 -1.50 -16.06
N ASN A 181 -13.77 -0.85 -16.38
CA ASN A 181 -12.48 -1.08 -15.73
C ASN A 181 -12.52 -0.73 -14.24
N VAL A 182 -13.11 0.41 -13.88
CA VAL A 182 -13.23 0.84 -12.48
C VAL A 182 -14.08 -0.12 -11.68
N LYS A 183 -15.22 -0.58 -12.23
CA LYS A 183 -16.08 -1.57 -11.58
C LYS A 183 -15.34 -2.89 -11.37
N GLN A 184 -14.62 -3.37 -12.39
CA GLN A 184 -13.85 -4.61 -12.31
C GLN A 184 -12.74 -4.50 -11.27
N ALA A 185 -11.95 -3.42 -11.31
CA ALA A 185 -10.87 -3.17 -10.37
C ALA A 185 -11.38 -3.08 -8.93
N LEU A 186 -12.51 -2.39 -8.69
CA LEU A 186 -13.13 -2.30 -7.38
C LEU A 186 -13.61 -3.67 -6.88
N SER A 187 -14.26 -4.45 -7.75
CA SER A 187 -14.71 -5.81 -7.43
C SER A 187 -13.54 -6.71 -7.07
N ASP A 188 -12.46 -6.70 -7.86
CA ASP A 188 -11.30 -7.55 -7.65
C ASP A 188 -10.52 -7.14 -6.38
N ALA A 189 -10.42 -5.84 -6.10
CA ALA A 189 -9.81 -5.32 -4.88
C ALA A 189 -10.63 -5.66 -3.63
N LEU A 190 -11.94 -5.41 -3.64
CA LEU A 190 -12.80 -5.66 -2.47
C LEU A 190 -13.02 -7.15 -2.19
N SER A 191 -12.98 -8.01 -3.22
CA SER A 191 -13.07 -9.45 -3.06
C SER A 191 -11.71 -10.12 -2.83
N MET A 192 -10.61 -9.39 -3.07
CA MET A 192 -9.25 -9.93 -3.14
C MET A 192 -9.16 -11.15 -4.07
N LYS A 193 -9.76 -11.04 -5.27
CA LYS A 193 -9.91 -12.14 -6.24
C LYS A 193 -8.62 -12.92 -6.48
N TYR A 194 -7.51 -12.23 -6.64
CA TYR A 194 -6.22 -12.83 -6.95
C TYR A 194 -5.43 -13.35 -5.74
N LEU A 195 -6.02 -13.31 -4.54
CA LEU A 195 -5.49 -13.94 -3.34
C LEU A 195 -6.18 -15.28 -2.99
N HIS A 196 -6.98 -15.82 -3.90
CA HIS A 196 -7.58 -17.15 -3.77
C HIS A 196 -6.76 -18.25 -4.44
N GLY A 197 -5.66 -17.90 -5.12
CA GLY A 197 -4.95 -18.83 -5.99
C GLY A 197 -5.80 -19.29 -7.19
N ASN A 198 -5.27 -20.23 -7.96
CA ASN A 198 -5.91 -20.81 -9.13
C ASN A 198 -7.13 -21.65 -8.77
N ILE A 199 -7.00 -22.47 -7.72
CA ILE A 199 -8.04 -23.40 -7.25
C ILE A 199 -9.09 -22.75 -6.34
N LYS A 200 -9.00 -21.43 -6.15
CA LYS A 200 -9.92 -20.60 -5.36
C LYS A 200 -10.02 -20.92 -3.86
N THR A 201 -9.08 -21.67 -3.29
CA THR A 201 -9.09 -22.07 -1.87
C THR A 201 -8.10 -21.29 -1.00
N GLY A 202 -7.22 -20.48 -1.59
CA GLY A 202 -6.20 -19.71 -0.87
C GLY A 202 -4.91 -19.60 -1.66
N CYS A 203 -3.87 -19.05 -1.04
CA CYS A 203 -2.53 -18.98 -1.63
C CYS A 203 -1.60 -19.99 -0.97
N THR A 204 -0.65 -20.51 -1.74
CA THR A 204 0.44 -21.35 -1.22
C THR A 204 1.48 -20.47 -0.53
N TYR A 205 1.21 -20.11 0.73
CA TYR A 205 2.04 -19.21 1.52
C TYR A 205 1.79 -19.41 3.03
N PRO A 206 2.83 -19.34 3.90
CA PRO A 206 4.24 -19.09 3.57
C PRO A 206 4.99 -20.33 3.06
N ASP A 207 4.45 -21.51 3.32
CA ASP A 207 5.03 -22.80 2.90
C ASP A 207 4.23 -23.39 1.73
N ASP A 208 4.54 -24.63 1.33
CA ASP A 208 3.85 -25.35 0.24
C ASP A 208 2.39 -25.76 0.59
N ASN A 209 1.85 -25.23 1.69
CA ASN A 209 0.48 -25.45 2.10
C ASN A 209 -0.40 -24.30 1.60
N ILE A 210 -1.52 -24.66 0.97
CA ILE A 210 -2.54 -23.70 0.57
C ILE A 210 -3.30 -23.21 1.81
N SER A 211 -3.41 -21.88 1.95
CA SER A 211 -4.04 -21.25 3.11
C SER A 211 -4.88 -20.03 2.72
N PRO A 212 -6.12 -19.90 3.24
CA PRO A 212 -6.97 -18.72 3.03
C PRO A 212 -6.65 -17.58 4.02
N TRP A 213 -5.85 -17.83 5.06
CA TRP A 213 -5.70 -16.93 6.20
C TRP A 213 -5.19 -15.55 5.82
N ARG A 214 -4.27 -15.48 4.85
CA ARG A 214 -3.76 -14.20 4.38
C ARG A 214 -4.89 -13.31 3.87
N ARG A 215 -5.84 -13.87 3.10
CA ARG A 215 -7.00 -13.12 2.59
C ARG A 215 -7.89 -12.64 3.72
N TYR A 216 -8.21 -13.51 4.68
CA TYR A 216 -9.03 -13.14 5.82
C TYR A 216 -8.39 -12.01 6.64
N PHE A 217 -7.09 -12.09 6.92
CA PHE A 217 -6.39 -11.01 7.62
C PHE A 217 -6.36 -9.70 6.84
N HIS A 218 -6.24 -9.74 5.50
CA HIS A 218 -6.38 -8.51 4.69
C HIS A 218 -7.78 -7.91 4.80
N HIS A 219 -8.83 -8.74 4.77
CA HIS A 219 -10.20 -8.26 4.96
C HIS A 219 -10.44 -7.71 6.37
N PHE A 220 -9.97 -8.39 7.42
CA PHE A 220 -10.08 -7.89 8.79
C PHE A 220 -9.39 -6.53 8.96
N THR A 221 -8.18 -6.36 8.40
CA THR A 221 -7.47 -5.07 8.45
C THR A 221 -8.20 -3.99 7.67
N PHE A 222 -8.60 -4.27 6.42
CA PHE A 222 -9.28 -3.29 5.56
C PHE A 222 -10.64 -2.88 6.12
N TYR A 223 -11.52 -3.85 6.38
CA TYR A 223 -12.87 -3.56 6.88
C TYR A 223 -12.85 -3.04 8.31
N GLY A 224 -11.92 -3.51 9.16
CA GLY A 224 -11.71 -2.94 10.50
C GLY A 224 -11.32 -1.46 10.43
N PHE A 225 -10.37 -1.10 9.57
CA PHE A 225 -10.02 0.30 9.33
C PHE A 225 -11.21 1.12 8.83
N MET A 226 -11.98 0.60 7.87
CA MET A 226 -13.15 1.30 7.33
C MET A 226 -14.25 1.51 8.38
N LEU A 227 -14.47 0.55 9.28
CA LEU A 227 -15.40 0.70 10.40
C LEU A 227 -14.92 1.77 11.39
N CYS A 228 -13.62 1.79 11.74
CA CYS A 228 -13.05 2.83 12.59
C CYS A 228 -13.17 4.23 11.95
N PHE A 229 -12.92 4.33 10.64
CA PHE A 229 -13.07 5.57 9.89
C PHE A 229 -14.54 6.03 9.87
N ALA A 230 -15.48 5.11 9.62
CA ALA A 230 -16.91 5.40 9.65
C ALA A 230 -17.36 5.90 11.03
N ALA A 231 -16.97 5.21 12.11
CA ALA A 231 -17.32 5.62 13.48
C ALA A 231 -16.73 6.99 13.86
N THR A 232 -15.51 7.30 13.43
CA THR A 232 -14.89 8.62 13.68
C THR A 232 -15.59 9.72 12.90
N SER A 233 -15.98 9.42 11.66
CA SER A 233 -16.69 10.36 10.79
C SER A 233 -18.12 10.62 11.28
N SER A 234 -18.84 9.59 11.71
CA SER A 234 -20.18 9.75 12.27
C SER A 234 -20.14 10.53 13.57
N GLY A 235 -19.18 10.26 14.47
CA GLY A 235 -18.95 11.07 15.66
C GLY A 235 -18.74 12.57 15.36
N THR A 236 -18.02 12.88 14.28
CA THR A 236 -17.82 14.27 13.84
C THR A 236 -19.13 14.90 13.37
N ILE A 237 -19.92 14.17 12.56
CA ILE A 237 -21.22 14.64 12.06
C ILE A 237 -22.20 14.84 13.22
N MET A 238 -22.29 13.88 14.13
CA MET A 238 -23.16 13.95 15.32
C MET A 238 -22.83 15.19 16.16
N HIS A 239 -21.56 15.43 16.44
CA HIS A 239 -21.14 16.56 17.26
C HIS A 239 -21.40 17.90 16.56
N TYR A 240 -20.88 18.10 15.35
CA TYR A 240 -20.89 19.41 14.70
C TYR A 240 -22.16 19.73 13.91
N PHE A 241 -22.80 18.72 13.32
CA PHE A 241 -23.99 18.92 12.47
C PHE A 241 -25.29 18.70 13.25
N LEU A 242 -25.33 17.72 14.15
CA LEU A 242 -26.52 17.39 14.93
C LEU A 242 -26.50 17.96 16.36
N GLY A 243 -25.39 18.55 16.80
CA GLY A 243 -25.25 19.11 18.16
C GLY A 243 -25.28 18.05 19.26
N MET A 244 -25.06 16.78 18.92
CA MET A 244 -25.03 15.66 19.87
C MET A 244 -23.61 15.50 20.38
N GLU A 245 -23.36 15.94 21.60
CA GLU A 245 -22.05 15.77 22.23
C GLU A 245 -21.89 14.35 22.81
N ALA A 246 -20.66 13.84 22.80
CA ALA A 246 -20.33 12.59 23.46
C ALA A 246 -20.58 12.70 24.99
N THR A 247 -20.93 11.64 25.72
CA THR A 247 -20.90 10.22 25.35
C THR A 247 -22.14 9.74 24.59
N TYR A 248 -21.91 8.92 23.57
CA TYR A 248 -22.99 8.36 22.76
C TYR A 248 -23.51 7.03 23.34
N PRO A 249 -24.82 6.72 23.21
CA PRO A 249 -25.37 5.41 23.54
C PRO A 249 -24.71 4.28 22.72
N PHE A 250 -24.77 3.04 23.23
CA PHE A 250 -24.18 1.87 22.56
C PHE A 250 -24.69 1.65 21.13
N PHE A 251 -25.94 2.01 20.84
CA PHE A 251 -26.57 1.91 19.51
C PHE A 251 -26.59 3.23 18.73
N SER A 252 -25.62 4.12 18.96
CA SER A 252 -25.41 5.30 18.11
C SER A 252 -24.77 4.90 16.77
N VAL A 253 -25.16 5.60 15.69
CA VAL A 253 -24.63 5.38 14.33
C VAL A 253 -23.72 6.54 13.97
#